data_AF-A0A3A0FHF9-F1
#
_entry.id   AF-A0A3A0FHF9-F1
#
_cell.length_a   1.000
_cell.length_b   1.000
_cell.length_c   1.000
_cell.angle_alpha   90.00
_cell.angle_beta   90.00
_cell.angle_gamma   90.00
#
_symmetry.space_group_name_H-M   'P 1'
#
loop_
_entity.id
_entity.type
_entity.pdbx_description
1 polymer ?
#
loop_
_entity_poly.entity_id
_entity_poly.type
_entity_poly.pdbx_seq_one_letter_code
_entity_poly.pdbx_strand_id
1 'polypeptide(L)'
;MFLPAAILFASLLVGGGVPGHLGRADSPLAVEVTAADDATDAVCPHATKCSLRKAIELVNADPGTDEYLITFAEAAFPADTPATIGVADDPLPAITRAHVTVDARERGVRLDGSNLPEAGPPDGLVFEGEGAVVTGLSIHNFEGRCLVLAGASSLAGGNLPGDGNSVGGCAAGIVLAGASSRAEGNRAGFVAGGTDEAALDIGILVTAASATVGGPTAGHGNLVGHAETAIRVGAGAGAPFENAKVAHNVVGGSPGGGEAPVGVGVDLRQPGSRTSVEDNLITHAETGIRVAATEGGTSVTGNTFANNQFSGLLGMAIDLNADGQQNANDEGDADTGANNLLNHPVITRATQGQISGSAGATCAGCTVALYAANHAPGGAGDYGATAVAGGTAITGSTGAFQFDGLPLSPGQWVIALVTDGDGNTSEFGPSARVGAGVVQCANPALHPGWNQAGYFGSGTLTLGDAYPANGGQVASIHHLTDGTASFTSWYASTTAGRTLYTLSPGEAYWFFASAAVGGSGGFTLTVPVPVPLKAGWNEFVYIGATADVRDALASVAGRYTAVYRFSNDGTAARWQAWGDATTPDYVRAFTEMEACGVYSVHLTEDATLTPPHP
;
A
#
# COMPACT_ATOMS: atom_id res chain seq x y z
N MET A 1 -62.74 -51.31 24.35
CA MET A 1 -64.16 -51.55 24.65
C MET A 1 -64.62 -50.40 25.56
N PHE A 2 -65.48 -49.53 25.02
CA PHE A 2 -66.26 -48.46 25.67
C PHE A 2 -65.56 -47.30 26.43
N LEU A 3 -65.74 -46.09 25.86
CA LEU A 3 -66.00 -44.81 26.55
C LEU A 3 -67.15 -44.95 27.58
N PRO A 4 -67.33 -44.08 28.61
CA PRO A 4 -67.72 -42.67 28.35
C PRO A 4 -67.45 -41.58 29.43
N ALA A 5 -67.66 -40.32 28.98
CA ALA A 5 -68.29 -39.12 29.60
C ALA A 5 -67.90 -38.67 31.03
N ALA A 6 -67.31 -37.49 31.24
CA ALA A 6 -67.85 -36.11 31.11
C ALA A 6 -68.82 -35.70 32.23
N ILE A 7 -68.35 -34.82 33.13
CA ILE A 7 -69.19 -33.97 34.00
C ILE A 7 -68.66 -32.54 33.94
N LEU A 8 -69.61 -31.66 33.62
CA LEU A 8 -69.58 -30.20 33.54
C LEU A 8 -69.50 -29.60 34.95
N PHE A 9 -68.65 -28.59 35.17
CA PHE A 9 -68.89 -27.58 36.20
C PHE A 9 -68.56 -26.19 35.65
N ALA A 10 -69.62 -25.40 35.46
CA ALA A 10 -69.55 -23.98 35.16
C ALA A 10 -69.20 -23.21 36.43
N SER A 11 -68.25 -22.27 36.33
CA SER A 11 -68.08 -21.19 37.30
C SER A 11 -68.12 -19.86 36.56
N LEU A 12 -69.21 -19.15 36.79
CA LEU A 12 -69.47 -17.76 36.48
C LEU A 12 -68.75 -16.90 37.54
N LEU A 13 -68.05 -15.82 37.16
CA LEU A 13 -68.27 -14.44 37.65
C LEU A 13 -67.07 -13.47 37.52
N VAL A 14 -67.46 -12.28 37.03
CA VAL A 14 -66.89 -10.91 37.16
C VAL A 14 -65.58 -10.58 36.43
N GLY A 15 -65.76 -9.88 35.30
CA GLY A 15 -64.76 -8.98 34.74
C GLY A 15 -64.61 -7.72 35.60
N GLY A 16 -63.38 -7.48 36.03
CA GLY A 16 -62.88 -6.18 36.48
C GLY A 16 -61.69 -5.82 35.60
N GLY A 17 -61.82 -4.74 34.82
CA GLY A 17 -60.83 -4.30 33.86
C GLY A 17 -59.52 -3.88 34.53
N VAL A 18 -58.43 -4.44 34.03
CA VAL A 18 -57.09 -3.87 34.15
C VAL A 18 -56.75 -3.30 32.78
N PRO A 19 -56.33 -2.04 32.63
CA PRO A 19 -55.86 -1.52 31.35
C PRO A 19 -54.57 -2.25 30.99
N GLY A 20 -54.68 -3.21 30.08
CA GLY A 20 -53.53 -3.83 29.44
C GLY A 20 -52.86 -2.81 28.55
N HIS A 21 -51.66 -2.39 28.92
CA HIS A 21 -50.69 -1.86 27.97
C HIS A 21 -50.33 -2.98 26.98
N LEU A 22 -51.11 -3.08 25.90
CA LEU A 22 -50.68 -3.76 24.69
C LEU A 22 -49.69 -2.81 24.01
N GLY A 23 -48.40 -3.04 24.22
CA GLY A 23 -47.36 -2.46 23.39
C GLY A 23 -47.55 -2.96 21.96
N ARG A 24 -48.14 -2.10 21.12
CA ARG A 24 -48.11 -2.26 19.67
C ARG A 24 -46.65 -1.98 19.26
N ALA A 25 -45.99 -2.94 18.66
CA ALA A 25 -44.84 -2.65 17.82
C ALA A 25 -45.39 -1.83 16.65
N ASP A 26 -45.33 -0.50 16.76
CA ASP A 26 -45.71 0.38 15.66
C ASP A 26 -44.70 0.12 14.54
N SER A 27 -45.20 -0.41 13.42
CA SER A 27 -44.40 -0.51 12.20
C SER A 27 -43.90 0.87 11.81
N PRO A 28 -42.68 1.00 11.28
CA PRO A 28 -42.14 2.28 10.86
C PRO A 28 -43.10 2.97 9.88
N LEU A 29 -43.18 4.29 9.96
CA LEU A 29 -43.96 5.08 9.02
C LEU A 29 -43.31 4.92 7.63
N ALA A 30 -44.10 4.67 6.59
CA ALA A 30 -43.55 4.32 5.28
C ALA A 30 -44.27 5.05 4.13
N VAL A 31 -43.50 5.39 3.08
CA VAL A 31 -44.01 5.88 1.79
C VAL A 31 -43.34 5.09 0.66
N GLU A 32 -44.14 4.65 -0.31
CA GLU A 32 -43.65 3.93 -1.49
C GLU A 32 -43.66 4.88 -2.71
N VAL A 33 -42.50 5.00 -3.36
CA VAL A 33 -42.33 5.70 -4.63
C VAL A 33 -42.83 4.80 -5.76
N THR A 34 -43.80 5.29 -6.53
CA THR A 34 -44.54 4.50 -7.54
C THR A 34 -44.38 5.04 -8.96
N ALA A 35 -43.60 6.11 -9.15
CA ALA A 35 -43.32 6.69 -10.46
C ALA A 35 -41.87 7.13 -10.59
N ALA A 36 -41.31 6.94 -11.79
CA ALA A 36 -39.97 7.42 -12.16
C ALA A 36 -39.97 8.89 -12.64
N ASP A 37 -41.15 9.46 -12.88
CA ASP A 37 -41.29 10.87 -13.25
C ASP A 37 -41.13 11.76 -12.00
N ASP A 38 -40.22 12.73 -12.06
CA ASP A 38 -39.96 13.69 -11.00
C ASP A 38 -40.98 14.86 -10.98
N ALA A 39 -41.54 15.20 -12.15
CA ALA A 39 -42.36 16.40 -12.34
C ALA A 39 -43.87 16.20 -12.02
N THR A 40 -44.22 15.18 -11.23
CA THR A 40 -45.62 14.92 -10.91
C THR A 40 -46.16 15.87 -9.84
N ASP A 41 -47.40 16.32 -10.01
CA ASP A 41 -48.14 17.13 -9.03
C ASP A 41 -48.94 16.28 -8.02
N ALA A 42 -48.78 14.95 -8.07
CA ALA A 42 -49.53 14.03 -7.24
C ALA A 42 -49.07 14.09 -5.76
N VAL A 43 -50.03 14.00 -4.84
CA VAL A 43 -49.75 13.93 -3.40
C VAL A 43 -49.48 12.47 -3.00
N CYS A 44 -48.35 12.22 -2.33
CA CYS A 44 -48.04 10.90 -1.77
C CYS A 44 -48.83 10.63 -0.47
N PRO A 45 -49.21 9.38 -0.17
CA PRO A 45 -49.03 8.19 -1.00
C PRO A 45 -50.01 8.18 -2.20
N HIS A 46 -49.51 7.78 -3.37
CA HIS A 46 -50.32 7.60 -4.59
C HIS A 46 -49.94 6.28 -5.26
N ALA A 47 -50.93 5.53 -5.75
CA ALA A 47 -50.72 4.16 -6.26
C ALA A 47 -49.79 4.06 -7.48
N THR A 48 -49.70 5.11 -8.30
CA THR A 48 -48.94 5.08 -9.58
C THR A 48 -48.22 6.37 -9.95
N LYS A 49 -48.21 7.37 -9.05
CA LYS A 49 -47.74 8.74 -9.37
C LYS A 49 -46.95 9.39 -8.24
N CYS A 50 -46.67 8.66 -7.17
CA CYS A 50 -45.85 9.19 -6.08
C CYS A 50 -44.40 9.22 -6.57
N SER A 51 -43.90 10.42 -6.88
CA SER A 51 -42.50 10.65 -7.26
C SER A 51 -41.60 10.67 -6.02
N LEU A 52 -40.29 10.52 -6.22
CA LEU A 52 -39.32 10.61 -5.14
C LEU A 52 -39.35 12.00 -4.47
N ARG A 53 -39.43 13.08 -5.26
CA ARG A 53 -39.57 14.45 -4.74
C ARG A 53 -40.78 14.60 -3.82
N LYS A 54 -41.95 14.08 -4.24
CA LYS A 54 -43.17 14.16 -3.44
C LYS A 54 -43.13 13.26 -2.21
N ALA A 55 -42.42 12.13 -2.27
CA ALA A 55 -42.14 11.32 -1.09
C ALA A 55 -41.26 12.07 -0.09
N ILE A 56 -40.21 12.77 -0.54
CA ILE A 56 -39.34 13.59 0.32
C ILE A 56 -40.11 14.75 0.95
N GLU A 57 -40.93 15.48 0.17
CA GLU A 57 -41.77 16.56 0.69
C GLU A 57 -42.71 16.06 1.81
N LEU A 58 -43.30 14.87 1.64
CA LEU A 58 -44.14 14.23 2.64
C LEU A 58 -43.35 13.89 3.91
N VAL A 59 -42.17 13.29 3.75
CA VAL A 59 -41.28 12.93 4.86
C VAL A 59 -40.86 14.18 5.63
N ASN A 60 -40.43 15.24 4.96
CA ASN A 60 -40.01 16.47 5.63
C ASN A 60 -41.16 17.19 6.36
N ALA A 61 -42.42 16.97 5.94
CA ALA A 61 -43.58 17.53 6.62
C ALA A 61 -43.97 16.75 7.90
N ASP A 62 -43.43 15.54 8.10
CA ASP A 62 -43.67 14.73 9.29
C ASP A 62 -42.85 15.25 10.49
N PRO A 63 -43.48 15.66 11.60
CA PRO A 63 -42.78 16.13 12.79
C PRO A 63 -42.30 14.99 13.70
N GLY A 64 -42.51 13.72 13.30
CA GLY A 64 -42.14 12.55 14.07
C GLY A 64 -40.63 12.33 14.17
N THR A 65 -40.21 11.62 15.21
CA THR A 65 -38.80 11.25 15.46
C THR A 65 -38.52 9.77 15.25
N ASP A 66 -39.56 8.96 15.01
CA ASP A 66 -39.41 7.53 14.74
C ASP A 66 -38.85 7.28 13.33
N GLU A 67 -38.41 6.06 13.04
CA GLU A 67 -37.93 5.70 11.72
C GLU A 67 -39.00 5.94 10.63
N TYR A 68 -38.60 6.57 9.52
CA TYR A 68 -39.43 6.75 8.34
C TYR A 68 -38.78 6.10 7.13
N LEU A 69 -39.50 5.19 6.50
CA LEU A 69 -39.04 4.41 5.36
C LEU A 69 -39.56 4.98 4.03
N ILE A 70 -38.66 5.27 3.10
CA ILE A 70 -38.94 5.49 1.69
C ILE A 70 -38.56 4.21 0.93
N THR A 71 -39.53 3.54 0.31
CA THR A 71 -39.31 2.36 -0.54
C THR A 71 -39.71 2.61 -1.98
N PHE A 72 -39.41 1.67 -2.88
CA PHE A 72 -39.73 1.77 -4.30
C PHE A 72 -40.58 0.58 -4.76
N ALA A 73 -41.64 0.87 -5.51
CA ALA A 73 -42.54 -0.14 -6.03
C ALA A 73 -41.85 -0.99 -7.11
N GLU A 74 -41.93 -2.32 -6.97
CA GLU A 74 -41.35 -3.27 -7.93
C GLU A 74 -41.89 -3.07 -9.35
N ALA A 75 -43.17 -2.73 -9.48
CA ALA A 75 -43.80 -2.48 -10.78
C ALA A 75 -43.23 -1.26 -11.51
N ALA A 76 -42.71 -0.28 -10.76
CA ALA A 76 -42.10 0.94 -11.32
C ALA A 76 -40.57 0.81 -11.45
N PHE A 77 -39.93 0.06 -10.55
CA PHE A 77 -38.47 -0.08 -10.45
C PHE A 77 -38.04 -1.55 -10.37
N PRO A 78 -38.33 -2.38 -11.39
CA PRO A 78 -37.98 -3.79 -11.38
C PRO A 78 -36.46 -3.98 -11.39
N ALA A 79 -35.95 -4.92 -10.58
CA ALA A 79 -34.52 -5.17 -10.45
C ALA A 79 -33.84 -5.56 -11.79
N ASP A 80 -34.52 -6.39 -12.59
CA ASP A 80 -34.01 -6.88 -13.87
C ASP A 80 -34.09 -5.86 -15.01
N THR A 81 -34.84 -4.78 -14.83
CA THR A 81 -34.96 -3.71 -15.83
C THR A 81 -35.00 -2.36 -15.12
N PRO A 82 -33.83 -1.87 -14.65
CA PRO A 82 -33.79 -0.66 -13.85
C PRO A 82 -34.45 0.54 -14.53
N ALA A 83 -35.25 1.27 -13.75
CA ALA A 83 -35.90 2.50 -14.18
C ALA A 83 -35.13 3.72 -13.67
N THR A 84 -35.14 4.78 -14.48
CA THR A 84 -34.39 6.02 -14.20
C THR A 84 -35.33 7.13 -13.79
N ILE A 85 -35.09 7.68 -12.61
CA ILE A 85 -35.62 8.95 -12.13
C ILE A 85 -34.69 10.05 -12.67
N GLY A 86 -35.11 10.69 -13.75
CA GLY A 86 -34.42 11.89 -14.24
C GLY A 86 -34.84 13.09 -13.40
N VAL A 87 -33.91 13.65 -12.63
CA VAL A 87 -34.17 14.86 -11.86
C VAL A 87 -34.23 16.03 -12.83
N ALA A 88 -35.37 16.72 -12.87
CA ALA A 88 -35.63 17.78 -13.84
C ALA A 88 -35.85 19.12 -13.14
N ASP A 89 -35.55 20.21 -13.85
CA ASP A 89 -35.79 21.62 -13.51
C ASP A 89 -35.04 22.17 -12.29
N ASP A 90 -35.06 21.49 -11.15
CA ASP A 90 -34.43 21.89 -9.89
C ASP A 90 -33.90 20.67 -9.12
N PRO A 91 -32.86 20.81 -8.27
CA PRO A 91 -32.38 19.73 -7.40
C PRO A 91 -33.50 19.12 -6.54
N LEU A 92 -33.34 17.87 -6.13
CA LEU A 92 -34.24 17.26 -5.15
C LEU A 92 -34.17 18.04 -3.82
N PRO A 93 -35.29 18.21 -3.10
CA PRO A 93 -35.27 18.84 -1.79
C PRO A 93 -34.39 18.01 -0.83
N ALA A 94 -33.60 18.69 0.00
CA ALA A 94 -32.85 18.03 1.06
C ALA A 94 -33.81 17.33 2.05
N ILE A 95 -33.41 16.17 2.54
CA ILE A 95 -34.14 15.41 3.56
C ILE A 95 -33.72 15.93 4.93
N THR A 96 -34.57 16.74 5.55
CA THR A 96 -34.30 17.42 6.82
C THR A 96 -34.75 16.64 8.04
N ARG A 97 -35.64 15.66 7.83
CA ARG A 97 -36.12 14.78 8.91
C ARG A 97 -35.04 13.79 9.32
N ALA A 98 -34.88 13.58 10.62
CA ALA A 98 -34.00 12.54 11.16
C ALA A 98 -34.56 11.13 10.93
N HIS A 99 -33.71 10.12 11.02
CA HIS A 99 -34.05 8.70 10.98
C HIS A 99 -34.84 8.30 9.73
N VAL A 100 -34.43 8.82 8.57
CA VAL A 100 -35.02 8.46 7.28
C VAL A 100 -34.19 7.37 6.62
N THR A 101 -34.85 6.26 6.31
CA THR A 101 -34.28 5.16 5.53
C THR A 101 -34.80 5.25 4.10
N VAL A 102 -33.90 5.39 3.11
CA VAL A 102 -34.21 5.20 1.69
C VAL A 102 -33.72 3.83 1.27
N ASP A 103 -34.67 2.92 1.02
CA ASP A 103 -34.39 1.53 0.74
C ASP A 103 -34.76 1.16 -0.70
N ALA A 104 -33.74 1.07 -1.56
CA ALA A 104 -33.83 0.60 -2.92
C ALA A 104 -33.23 -0.82 -3.12
N ARG A 105 -33.05 -1.58 -2.04
CA ARG A 105 -32.58 -2.96 -2.15
C ARG A 105 -33.56 -3.79 -2.96
N GLU A 106 -33.01 -4.69 -3.78
CA GLU A 106 -33.80 -5.53 -4.70
C GLU A 106 -34.69 -4.73 -5.67
N ARG A 107 -34.35 -3.47 -5.93
CA ARG A 107 -35.01 -2.59 -6.89
C ARG A 107 -34.00 -2.04 -7.88
N GLY A 108 -34.46 -1.78 -9.09
CA GLY A 108 -33.63 -1.19 -10.14
C GLY A 108 -33.80 0.33 -10.17
N VAL A 109 -33.43 1.03 -9.11
CA VAL A 109 -33.59 2.50 -9.01
C VAL A 109 -32.32 3.21 -9.46
N ARG A 110 -32.45 4.04 -10.50
CA ARG A 110 -31.39 4.94 -10.97
C ARG A 110 -31.82 6.39 -10.81
N LEU A 111 -30.99 7.21 -10.19
CA LEU A 111 -31.16 8.65 -10.07
C LEU A 111 -30.15 9.32 -11.02
N ASP A 112 -30.64 10.16 -11.91
CA ASP A 112 -29.84 10.79 -12.98
C ASP A 112 -30.03 12.31 -12.98
N GLY A 113 -28.92 13.04 -12.77
CA GLY A 113 -28.89 14.50 -12.72
C GLY A 113 -28.68 15.20 -14.07
N SER A 114 -28.56 14.46 -15.18
CA SER A 114 -28.20 15.02 -16.50
C SER A 114 -29.17 16.05 -17.08
N ASN A 115 -30.39 16.17 -16.54
CA ASN A 115 -31.38 17.17 -16.97
C ASN A 115 -31.43 18.43 -16.08
N LEU A 116 -30.60 18.51 -15.05
CA LEU A 116 -30.54 19.69 -14.20
C LEU A 116 -29.87 20.87 -14.95
N PRO A 117 -30.36 22.11 -14.75
CA PRO A 117 -29.74 23.28 -15.35
C PRO A 117 -28.35 23.52 -14.78
N GLU A 118 -27.42 24.03 -15.60
CA GLU A 118 -26.01 24.37 -15.24
C GLU A 118 -25.87 25.54 -14.24
N ALA A 119 -26.88 25.81 -13.40
CA ALA A 119 -26.93 26.94 -12.49
C ALA A 119 -26.17 26.67 -11.17
N GLY A 120 -24.90 26.28 -11.28
CA GLY A 120 -24.04 25.80 -10.19
C GLY A 120 -24.14 24.29 -10.01
N PRO A 121 -23.14 23.62 -9.42
CA PRO A 121 -23.05 22.16 -9.45
C PRO A 121 -24.10 21.53 -8.54
N PRO A 122 -25.22 21.00 -9.07
CA PRO A 122 -26.28 20.48 -8.21
C PRO A 122 -25.82 19.17 -7.57
N ASP A 123 -26.21 18.97 -6.31
CA ASP A 123 -26.08 17.67 -5.65
C ASP A 123 -27.25 16.75 -6.03
N GLY A 124 -27.03 15.44 -5.89
CA GLY A 124 -28.06 14.43 -6.03
C GLY A 124 -28.96 14.37 -4.81
N LEU A 125 -28.67 13.45 -3.89
CA LEU A 125 -29.47 13.27 -2.69
C LEU A 125 -28.74 13.82 -1.46
N VAL A 126 -29.39 14.71 -0.71
CA VAL A 126 -28.82 15.37 0.48
C VAL A 126 -29.66 15.05 1.70
N PHE A 127 -29.02 14.54 2.75
CA PHE A 127 -29.61 14.28 4.06
C PHE A 127 -29.03 15.22 5.10
N GLU A 128 -29.84 16.15 5.58
CA GLU A 128 -29.49 17.08 6.68
C GLU A 128 -29.90 16.51 8.05
N GLY A 129 -30.95 15.69 8.08
CA GLY A 129 -31.38 14.99 9.29
C GLY A 129 -30.38 13.90 9.72
N GLU A 130 -30.21 13.72 11.03
CA GLU A 130 -29.34 12.68 11.59
C GLU A 130 -29.90 11.26 11.38
N GLY A 131 -29.02 10.26 11.42
CA GLY A 131 -29.42 8.86 11.40
C GLY A 131 -30.05 8.40 10.08
N ALA A 132 -29.71 9.04 8.96
CA ALA A 132 -30.19 8.62 7.65
C ALA A 132 -29.57 7.28 7.23
N VAL A 133 -30.32 6.45 6.51
CA VAL A 133 -29.81 5.20 5.92
C VAL A 133 -30.17 5.17 4.44
N VAL A 134 -29.20 4.89 3.57
CA VAL A 134 -29.40 4.88 2.11
C VAL A 134 -28.83 3.60 1.54
N THR A 135 -29.66 2.73 0.97
CA THR A 135 -29.23 1.42 0.45
C THR A 135 -29.73 1.15 -0.96
N GLY A 136 -28.88 0.53 -1.79
CA GLY A 136 -29.25 -0.02 -3.10
C GLY A 136 -29.52 0.98 -4.22
N LEU A 137 -29.23 2.28 -4.05
CA LEU A 137 -29.43 3.28 -5.10
C LEU A 137 -28.28 3.30 -6.10
N SER A 138 -28.58 3.58 -7.37
CA SER A 138 -27.59 4.05 -8.35
C SER A 138 -27.77 5.54 -8.59
N ILE A 139 -26.77 6.37 -8.34
CA ILE A 139 -26.85 7.84 -8.42
C ILE A 139 -25.75 8.36 -9.35
N HIS A 140 -26.11 9.06 -10.43
CA HIS A 140 -25.17 9.44 -11.48
C HIS A 140 -25.43 10.81 -12.08
N ASN A 141 -24.38 11.36 -12.70
CA ASN A 141 -24.44 12.56 -13.53
C ASN A 141 -24.90 13.83 -12.79
N PHE A 142 -24.42 14.03 -11.57
CA PHE A 142 -24.60 15.28 -10.82
C PHE A 142 -23.28 16.04 -10.83
N GLU A 143 -23.23 17.25 -11.39
CA GLU A 143 -22.00 18.05 -11.45
C GLU A 143 -21.38 18.27 -10.05
N GLY A 144 -22.22 18.35 -9.01
CA GLY A 144 -21.78 18.39 -7.62
C GLY A 144 -21.55 17.01 -7.02
N ARG A 145 -22.24 16.73 -5.92
CA ARG A 145 -22.05 15.50 -5.13
C ARG A 145 -23.22 14.55 -5.38
N CYS A 146 -22.91 13.29 -5.68
CA CYS A 146 -23.95 12.26 -5.90
C CYS A 146 -24.79 12.02 -4.63
N LEU A 147 -24.15 11.73 -3.49
CA LEU A 147 -24.83 11.48 -2.20
C LEU A 147 -24.15 12.24 -1.06
N VAL A 148 -24.93 13.01 -0.30
CA VAL A 148 -24.43 13.81 0.84
C VAL A 148 -25.16 13.41 2.12
N LEU A 149 -24.39 12.92 3.10
CA LEU A 149 -24.84 12.65 4.46
C LEU A 149 -24.32 13.75 5.40
N ALA A 150 -25.06 14.86 5.50
CA ALA A 150 -24.73 15.99 6.36
C ALA A 150 -25.18 15.79 7.81
N GLY A 151 -26.26 15.04 8.04
CA GLY A 151 -26.69 14.64 9.37
C GLY A 151 -25.76 13.59 10.01
N ALA A 152 -25.54 13.69 11.32
CA ALA A 152 -24.68 12.78 12.08
C ALA A 152 -25.21 11.34 12.08
N SER A 153 -24.34 10.37 12.35
CA SER A 153 -24.68 8.95 12.53
C SER A 153 -25.44 8.32 11.35
N SER A 154 -25.22 8.83 10.14
CA SER A 154 -25.89 8.35 8.93
C SER A 154 -25.08 7.23 8.25
N LEU A 155 -25.73 6.42 7.41
CA LEU A 155 -25.14 5.27 6.73
C LEU A 155 -25.46 5.32 5.22
N ALA A 156 -24.42 5.35 4.39
CA ALA A 156 -24.50 5.04 2.98
C ALA A 156 -24.11 3.57 2.77
N GLY A 157 -25.05 2.76 2.32
CA GLY A 157 -24.89 1.35 2.03
C GLY A 157 -25.21 0.47 3.23
N GLY A 158 -24.49 -0.65 3.37
CA GLY A 158 -24.76 -1.62 4.42
C GLY A 158 -23.82 -2.82 4.36
N ASN A 159 -24.10 -3.82 5.19
CA ASN A 159 -23.22 -4.96 5.42
C ASN A 159 -23.64 -6.24 4.69
N LEU A 160 -24.75 -6.23 3.95
CA LEU A 160 -25.19 -7.34 3.12
C LEU A 160 -24.85 -7.09 1.64
N PRO A 161 -24.58 -8.17 0.87
CA PRO A 161 -24.50 -8.06 -0.59
C PRO A 161 -25.77 -7.41 -1.16
N GLY A 162 -25.59 -6.33 -1.91
CA GLY A 162 -26.71 -5.56 -2.50
C GLY A 162 -27.18 -4.37 -1.66
N ASP A 163 -26.69 -4.17 -0.44
CA ASP A 163 -26.99 -2.97 0.35
C ASP A 163 -26.28 -1.71 -0.20
N GLY A 164 -25.11 -1.89 -0.83
CA GLY A 164 -24.27 -0.80 -1.30
C GLY A 164 -24.92 0.07 -2.38
N ASN A 165 -24.63 1.37 -2.33
CA ASN A 165 -25.00 2.30 -3.40
C ASN A 165 -23.95 2.28 -4.52
N SER A 166 -24.37 2.64 -5.73
CA SER A 166 -23.49 2.87 -6.88
C SER A 166 -23.48 4.35 -7.22
N VAL A 167 -22.31 4.98 -7.30
CA VAL A 167 -22.16 6.40 -7.63
C VAL A 167 -21.11 6.62 -8.72
N GLY A 168 -21.29 7.61 -9.58
CA GLY A 168 -20.35 7.91 -10.67
C GLY A 168 -20.76 9.10 -11.53
N GLY A 169 -19.81 9.75 -12.20
CA GLY A 169 -20.08 10.95 -13.01
C GLY A 169 -20.46 12.16 -12.15
N CYS A 170 -19.74 12.35 -11.04
CA CYS A 170 -19.94 13.42 -10.06
C CYS A 170 -18.60 14.01 -9.63
N ALA A 171 -18.57 15.25 -9.15
CA ALA A 171 -17.35 15.79 -8.53
C ALA A 171 -16.98 14.98 -7.27
N ALA A 172 -17.98 14.60 -6.46
CA ALA A 172 -17.77 13.59 -5.42
C ALA A 172 -18.88 12.53 -5.39
N GLY A 173 -18.50 11.26 -5.21
CA GLY A 173 -19.44 10.15 -5.12
C GLY A 173 -20.25 10.17 -3.83
N ILE A 174 -19.61 9.92 -2.68
CA ILE A 174 -20.28 9.92 -1.36
C ILE A 174 -19.58 10.92 -0.45
N VAL A 175 -20.35 11.79 0.21
CA VAL A 175 -19.83 12.77 1.16
C VAL A 175 -20.36 12.49 2.57
N LEU A 176 -19.44 12.23 3.49
CA LEU A 176 -19.70 12.09 4.93
C LEU A 176 -19.38 13.42 5.62
N ALA A 177 -20.41 14.26 5.80
CA ALA A 177 -20.30 15.58 6.43
C ALA A 177 -20.91 15.62 7.83
N GLY A 178 -21.69 14.61 8.22
CA GLY A 178 -22.13 14.38 9.60
C GLY A 178 -21.12 13.55 10.40
N ALA A 179 -20.94 13.88 11.67
CA ALA A 179 -20.08 13.12 12.58
C ALA A 179 -20.57 11.68 12.73
N SER A 180 -19.64 10.72 12.88
CA SER A 180 -19.95 9.29 13.05
C SER A 180 -20.74 8.65 11.89
N SER A 181 -20.83 9.32 10.74
CA SER A 181 -21.45 8.76 9.54
C SER A 181 -20.54 7.71 8.89
N ARG A 182 -21.15 6.77 8.16
CA ARG A 182 -20.46 5.62 7.58
C ARG A 182 -20.79 5.45 6.10
N ALA A 183 -19.82 4.97 5.34
CA ALA A 183 -20.00 4.47 3.98
C ALA A 183 -19.53 3.02 3.92
N GLU A 184 -20.44 2.06 3.72
CA GLU A 184 -20.16 0.62 3.74
C GLU A 184 -20.68 -0.08 2.49
N GLY A 185 -19.87 -0.94 1.88
CA GLY A 185 -20.29 -1.77 0.75
C GLY A 185 -20.59 -1.04 -0.57
N ASN A 186 -20.29 0.26 -0.69
CA ASN A 186 -20.63 1.06 -1.87
C ASN A 186 -19.67 0.82 -3.04
N ARG A 187 -20.11 1.17 -4.25
CA ARG A 187 -19.31 1.22 -5.49
C ARG A 187 -19.23 2.67 -5.97
N ALA A 188 -18.02 3.19 -6.15
CA ALA A 188 -17.80 4.55 -6.62
C ALA A 188 -16.89 4.57 -7.85
N GLY A 189 -17.29 5.34 -8.87
CA GLY A 189 -16.55 5.54 -10.12
C GLY A 189 -17.01 4.65 -11.28
N PHE A 190 -18.17 4.00 -11.14
CA PHE A 190 -18.68 3.05 -12.13
C PHE A 190 -20.08 3.42 -12.59
N VAL A 191 -20.42 3.09 -13.83
CA VAL A 191 -21.81 3.18 -14.31
C VAL A 191 -22.73 2.22 -13.53
N ALA A 192 -24.01 2.58 -13.41
CA ALA A 192 -25.02 1.80 -12.69
C ALA A 192 -25.09 0.31 -13.13
N GLY A 193 -24.58 -0.58 -12.27
CA GLY A 193 -24.62 -2.03 -12.48
C GLY A 193 -23.58 -2.58 -13.46
N GLY A 194 -22.61 -1.76 -13.90
CA GLY A 194 -21.57 -2.14 -14.85
C GLY A 194 -20.15 -2.09 -14.27
N THR A 195 -19.18 -2.38 -15.14
CA THR A 195 -17.74 -2.18 -14.90
C THR A 195 -17.19 -0.97 -15.63
N ASP A 196 -18.00 -0.32 -16.46
CA ASP A 196 -17.55 0.82 -17.26
C ASP A 196 -17.34 2.06 -16.39
N GLU A 197 -16.39 2.87 -16.82
CA GLU A 197 -15.98 4.10 -16.16
C GLU A 197 -17.12 5.12 -16.05
N ALA A 198 -17.28 5.68 -14.85
CA ALA A 198 -18.05 6.89 -14.60
C ALA A 198 -17.25 7.79 -13.65
N ALA A 199 -16.26 8.49 -14.23
CA ALA A 199 -15.19 9.17 -13.49
C ALA A 199 -15.70 10.08 -12.36
N LEU A 200 -14.88 10.17 -11.31
CA LEU A 200 -15.08 11.04 -10.15
C LEU A 200 -13.80 11.86 -9.89
N ASP A 201 -13.93 13.11 -9.41
CA ASP A 201 -12.75 13.78 -8.83
C ASP A 201 -12.42 13.11 -7.49
N ILE A 202 -13.45 12.88 -6.67
CA ILE A 202 -13.33 12.21 -5.36
C ILE A 202 -14.34 11.05 -5.26
N GLY A 203 -13.87 9.84 -4.98
CA GLY A 203 -14.74 8.69 -4.73
C GLY A 203 -15.62 8.88 -3.48
N ILE A 204 -14.96 8.96 -2.32
CA ILE A 204 -15.59 9.18 -1.01
C ILE A 204 -14.87 10.32 -0.27
N LEU A 205 -15.62 11.33 0.15
CA LEU A 205 -15.11 12.51 0.86
C LEU A 205 -15.60 12.53 2.31
N VAL A 206 -14.68 12.65 3.26
CA VAL A 206 -14.95 12.79 4.70
C VAL A 206 -14.61 14.20 5.15
N THR A 207 -15.56 14.88 5.80
CA THR A 207 -15.40 16.26 6.31
C THR A 207 -15.82 16.41 7.77
N ALA A 208 -16.00 15.30 8.48
CA ALA A 208 -16.47 15.28 9.87
C ALA A 208 -15.76 14.24 10.73
N ALA A 209 -15.82 14.45 12.05
CA ALA A 209 -15.18 13.59 13.04
C ALA A 209 -15.78 12.18 13.07
N SER A 210 -14.94 11.20 13.42
CA SER A 210 -15.37 9.83 13.71
C SER A 210 -16.11 9.11 12.58
N ALA A 211 -16.03 9.62 11.35
CA ALA A 211 -16.65 8.96 10.20
C ALA A 211 -15.88 7.69 9.81
N THR A 212 -16.60 6.70 9.26
CA THR A 212 -16.02 5.43 8.82
C THR A 212 -16.23 5.22 7.33
N VAL A 213 -15.15 4.98 6.58
CA VAL A 213 -15.18 4.53 5.19
C VAL A 213 -14.78 3.07 5.14
N GLY A 214 -15.76 2.22 4.84
CA GLY A 214 -15.72 0.76 4.93
C GLY A 214 -16.37 0.26 6.22
N GLY A 215 -16.50 -1.05 6.38
CA GLY A 215 -17.14 -1.64 7.55
C GLY A 215 -16.15 -2.26 8.56
N PRO A 216 -16.64 -2.84 9.67
CA PRO A 216 -15.81 -3.37 10.75
C PRO A 216 -15.09 -4.68 10.42
N THR A 217 -15.41 -5.32 9.29
CA THR A 217 -14.87 -6.63 8.88
C THR A 217 -14.64 -6.68 7.38
N ALA A 218 -13.74 -7.56 6.96
CA ALA A 218 -13.53 -7.88 5.54
C ALA A 218 -14.87 -8.24 4.86
N GLY A 219 -15.12 -7.66 3.68
CA GLY A 219 -16.35 -7.84 2.91
C GLY A 219 -17.36 -6.68 3.03
N HIS A 220 -17.17 -5.75 3.97
CA HIS A 220 -18.01 -4.54 4.10
C HIS A 220 -17.33 -3.28 3.52
N GLY A 221 -16.20 -3.47 2.83
CA GLY A 221 -15.45 -2.40 2.19
C GLY A 221 -16.18 -1.76 1.03
N ASN A 222 -15.86 -0.50 0.75
CA ASN A 222 -16.25 0.13 -0.52
C ASN A 222 -15.29 -0.31 -1.62
N LEU A 223 -15.82 -0.39 -2.85
CA LEU A 223 -15.03 -0.53 -4.07
C LEU A 223 -14.96 0.83 -4.76
N VAL A 224 -13.76 1.39 -4.87
CA VAL A 224 -13.55 2.73 -5.46
C VAL A 224 -12.54 2.64 -6.58
N GLY A 225 -12.91 3.07 -7.78
CA GLY A 225 -12.05 3.13 -8.96
C GLY A 225 -12.35 4.35 -9.81
N HIS A 226 -11.60 4.55 -10.90
CA HIS A 226 -11.82 5.64 -11.86
C HIS A 226 -11.97 7.03 -11.21
N ALA A 227 -11.09 7.34 -10.26
CA ALA A 227 -11.14 8.59 -9.52
C ALA A 227 -9.76 9.25 -9.43
N GLU A 228 -9.71 10.58 -9.47
CA GLU A 228 -8.45 11.29 -9.18
C GLU A 228 -8.00 10.99 -7.74
N THR A 229 -8.94 11.05 -6.79
CA THR A 229 -8.73 10.61 -5.41
C THR A 229 -9.82 9.63 -5.00
N ALA A 230 -9.46 8.39 -4.66
CA ALA A 230 -10.46 7.40 -4.26
C ALA A 230 -11.13 7.78 -2.93
N ILE A 231 -10.35 8.00 -1.87
CA ILE A 231 -10.87 8.38 -0.56
C ILE A 231 -10.13 9.61 -0.06
N ARG A 232 -10.85 10.67 0.30
CA ARG A 232 -10.26 11.88 0.89
C ARG A 232 -10.80 12.12 2.28
N VAL A 233 -9.92 12.40 3.24
CA VAL A 233 -10.27 12.86 4.60
C VAL A 233 -9.77 14.28 4.76
N GLY A 234 -10.70 15.24 4.88
CA GLY A 234 -10.42 16.67 4.90
C GLY A 234 -10.74 17.36 3.57
N ALA A 235 -10.95 18.67 3.62
CA ALA A 235 -11.32 19.51 2.48
C ALA A 235 -10.39 20.74 2.32
N GLY A 236 -9.26 20.76 3.01
CA GLY A 236 -8.34 21.90 3.09
C GLY A 236 -8.75 22.88 4.19
N ALA A 237 -9.76 23.73 3.94
CA ALA A 237 -10.25 24.70 4.92
C ALA A 237 -11.43 24.16 5.73
N GLY A 238 -11.46 24.42 7.04
CA GLY A 238 -12.58 24.04 7.90
C GLY A 238 -12.22 23.93 9.38
N ALA A 239 -13.18 23.53 10.19
CA ALA A 239 -12.96 23.23 11.61
C ALA A 239 -12.20 21.90 11.76
N PRO A 240 -11.19 21.81 12.65
CA PRO A 240 -10.50 20.56 12.96
C PRO A 240 -11.46 19.45 13.37
N PHE A 241 -11.20 18.25 12.84
CA PHE A 241 -11.91 17.04 13.24
C PHE A 241 -10.94 15.85 13.26
N GLU A 242 -11.30 14.83 14.04
CA GLU A 242 -10.38 13.73 14.33
C GLU A 242 -11.07 12.37 14.25
N ASN A 243 -10.25 11.32 14.27
CA ASN A 243 -10.66 9.92 14.47
C ASN A 243 -11.50 9.33 13.33
N ALA A 244 -11.31 9.82 12.10
CA ALA A 244 -11.85 9.13 10.93
C ALA A 244 -11.20 7.74 10.78
N LYS A 245 -11.93 6.79 10.22
CA LYS A 245 -11.45 5.43 9.95
C LYS A 245 -11.67 5.08 8.50
N VAL A 246 -10.62 4.60 7.83
CA VAL A 246 -10.67 4.09 6.45
C VAL A 246 -10.20 2.65 6.48
N ALA A 247 -11.13 1.70 6.40
CA ALA A 247 -10.79 0.30 6.57
C ALA A 247 -11.46 -0.66 5.59
N HIS A 248 -10.74 -1.73 5.24
CA HIS A 248 -11.25 -2.84 4.44
C HIS A 248 -11.74 -2.47 3.03
N ASN A 249 -11.38 -1.30 2.49
CA ASN A 249 -11.79 -0.88 1.15
C ASN A 249 -10.92 -1.55 0.07
N VAL A 250 -11.48 -1.67 -1.13
CA VAL A 250 -10.76 -2.04 -2.34
C VAL A 250 -10.68 -0.82 -3.25
N VAL A 251 -9.46 -0.36 -3.51
CA VAL A 251 -9.17 0.86 -4.26
C VAL A 251 -8.39 0.51 -5.52
N GLY A 252 -8.79 1.09 -6.65
CA GLY A 252 -8.15 0.88 -7.97
C GLY A 252 -8.50 -0.45 -8.64
N GLY A 253 -9.46 -1.19 -8.09
CA GLY A 253 -10.01 -2.42 -8.67
C GLY A 253 -11.41 -2.22 -9.24
N SER A 254 -11.75 -3.00 -10.26
CA SER A 254 -13.09 -3.03 -10.84
C SER A 254 -13.95 -4.15 -10.23
N PRO A 255 -15.30 -4.11 -10.38
CA PRO A 255 -16.21 -5.16 -9.93
C PRO A 255 -15.85 -6.59 -10.38
N GLY A 256 -15.21 -6.72 -11.54
CA GLY A 256 -14.80 -8.00 -12.14
C GLY A 256 -13.36 -8.41 -11.82
N GLY A 257 -12.65 -7.67 -10.97
CA GLY A 257 -11.24 -7.90 -10.65
C GLY A 257 -10.25 -7.38 -11.69
N GLY A 258 -10.71 -6.69 -12.74
CA GLY A 258 -9.86 -5.92 -13.63
C GLY A 258 -9.42 -4.58 -13.03
N GLU A 259 -8.61 -3.83 -13.76
CA GLU A 259 -8.06 -2.54 -13.33
C GLU A 259 -9.11 -1.42 -13.39
N ALA A 260 -9.12 -0.54 -12.39
CA ALA A 260 -9.91 0.69 -12.39
C ALA A 260 -9.07 1.83 -11.79
N PRO A 261 -8.02 2.30 -12.50
CA PRO A 261 -6.95 3.11 -11.92
C PRO A 261 -7.44 4.36 -11.17
N VAL A 262 -6.65 4.77 -10.18
CA VAL A 262 -6.89 6.01 -9.41
C VAL A 262 -5.61 6.83 -9.32
N GLY A 263 -5.71 8.15 -9.15
CA GLY A 263 -4.53 8.98 -8.87
C GLY A 263 -3.98 8.67 -7.48
N VAL A 264 -4.76 8.97 -6.45
CA VAL A 264 -4.42 8.71 -5.04
C VAL A 264 -5.43 7.76 -4.41
N GLY A 265 -4.93 6.74 -3.72
CA GLY A 265 -5.78 5.78 -3.02
C GLY A 265 -6.48 6.39 -1.81
N VAL A 266 -5.71 6.88 -0.84
CA VAL A 266 -6.22 7.61 0.34
C VAL A 266 -5.47 8.92 0.52
N ASP A 267 -6.18 10.04 0.50
CA ASP A 267 -5.62 11.39 0.64
C ASP A 267 -6.05 12.01 1.98
N LEU A 268 -5.10 12.24 2.87
CA LEU A 268 -5.33 12.83 4.19
C LEU A 268 -4.92 14.31 4.15
N ARG A 269 -5.87 15.20 4.44
CA ARG A 269 -5.69 16.65 4.38
C ARG A 269 -6.22 17.34 5.61
N GLN A 270 -5.87 18.61 5.76
CA GLN A 270 -6.54 19.48 6.71
C GLN A 270 -8.05 19.53 6.43
N PRO A 271 -8.88 19.75 7.46
CA PRO A 271 -8.50 19.91 8.86
C PRO A 271 -8.58 18.57 9.63
N GLY A 272 -8.51 17.43 8.94
CA GLY A 272 -8.57 16.09 9.54
C GLY A 272 -7.25 15.65 10.18
N SER A 273 -7.32 14.95 11.31
CA SER A 273 -6.16 14.32 11.96
C SER A 273 -6.58 13.02 12.65
N ARG A 274 -5.61 12.27 13.20
CA ARG A 274 -5.85 10.99 13.90
C ARG A 274 -6.67 10.00 13.08
N THR A 275 -6.43 9.92 11.78
CA THR A 275 -7.12 8.97 10.90
C THR A 275 -6.45 7.61 10.98
N SER A 276 -7.23 6.54 11.20
CA SER A 276 -6.71 5.17 10.99
C SER A 276 -6.99 4.74 9.56
N VAL A 277 -5.95 4.35 8.82
CA VAL A 277 -6.06 3.72 7.50
C VAL A 277 -5.56 2.30 7.63
N GLU A 278 -6.48 1.33 7.64
CA GLU A 278 -6.15 -0.06 7.95
C GLU A 278 -6.80 -1.11 7.05
N ASP A 279 -6.08 -2.20 6.79
CA ASP A 279 -6.62 -3.37 6.10
C ASP A 279 -7.25 -3.08 4.71
N ASN A 280 -6.83 -2.00 4.04
CA ASN A 280 -7.28 -1.69 2.68
C ASN A 280 -6.44 -2.44 1.64
N LEU A 281 -7.05 -2.81 0.53
CA LEU A 281 -6.36 -3.24 -0.67
C LEU A 281 -6.29 -2.05 -1.64
N ILE A 282 -5.10 -1.47 -1.82
CA ILE A 282 -4.88 -0.30 -2.68
C ILE A 282 -4.05 -0.74 -3.86
N THR A 283 -4.66 -0.71 -5.05
CA THR A 283 -4.04 -1.18 -6.28
C THR A 283 -4.12 -0.12 -7.38
N HIS A 284 -3.30 -0.24 -8.43
CA HIS A 284 -3.38 0.61 -9.63
C HIS A 284 -3.51 2.12 -9.33
N ALA A 285 -2.78 2.58 -8.31
CA ALA A 285 -2.75 3.98 -7.90
C ALA A 285 -1.40 4.60 -8.25
N GLU A 286 -1.36 5.90 -8.55
CA GLU A 286 -0.08 6.62 -8.60
C GLU A 286 0.53 6.70 -7.21
N THR A 287 -0.25 7.10 -6.21
CA THR A 287 0.14 7.09 -4.79
C THR A 287 -0.85 6.29 -3.96
N GLY A 288 -0.35 5.39 -3.10
CA GLY A 288 -1.20 4.57 -2.24
C GLY A 288 -1.93 5.40 -1.18
N ILE A 289 -1.18 5.89 -0.20
CA ILE A 289 -1.62 6.80 0.86
C ILE A 289 -0.81 8.09 0.75
N ARG A 290 -1.48 9.23 0.74
CA ARG A 290 -0.86 10.55 0.69
C ARG A 290 -1.29 11.36 1.90
N VAL A 291 -0.35 12.02 2.56
CA VAL A 291 -0.64 12.96 3.65
C VAL A 291 -0.18 14.34 3.22
N ALA A 292 -1.13 15.26 3.04
CA ALA A 292 -0.82 16.59 2.55
C ALA A 292 0.09 17.36 3.51
N ALA A 293 0.96 18.19 2.93
CA ALA A 293 1.79 19.14 3.67
C ALA A 293 0.95 20.05 4.57
N THR A 294 1.58 20.59 5.62
CA THR A 294 0.92 21.52 6.54
C THR A 294 0.58 22.84 5.85
N GLU A 295 -0.71 23.12 5.70
CA GLU A 295 -1.25 24.36 5.13
C GLU A 295 -2.05 25.12 6.20
N GLY A 296 -1.89 26.45 6.28
CA GLY A 296 -2.67 27.29 7.20
C GLY A 296 -2.40 27.07 8.70
N GLY A 297 -1.35 26.34 9.07
CA GLY A 297 -0.94 26.10 10.47
C GLY A 297 -1.59 24.91 11.16
N THR A 298 -2.40 24.11 10.44
CA THR A 298 -2.98 22.85 10.96
C THR A 298 -2.24 21.67 10.34
N SER A 299 -1.46 20.95 11.14
CA SER A 299 -0.74 19.76 10.68
C SER A 299 -1.68 18.55 10.60
N VAL A 300 -1.47 17.69 9.59
CA VAL A 300 -2.20 16.43 9.41
C VAL A 300 -1.39 15.33 10.12
N THR A 301 -1.61 15.16 11.42
CA THR A 301 -0.79 14.30 12.30
C THR A 301 -1.62 13.21 13.00
N GLY A 302 -0.91 12.26 13.62
CA GLY A 302 -1.47 11.15 14.38
C GLY A 302 -2.17 10.11 13.51
N ASN A 303 -1.91 10.09 12.19
CA ASN A 303 -2.56 9.15 11.29
C ASN A 303 -1.80 7.83 11.26
N THR A 304 -2.50 6.75 11.60
CA THR A 304 -1.93 5.41 11.72
C THR A 304 -2.18 4.60 10.45
N PHE A 305 -1.15 3.94 9.92
CA PHE A 305 -1.27 3.04 8.76
C PHE A 305 -0.92 1.61 9.16
N ALA A 306 -1.87 0.68 9.02
CA ALA A 306 -1.68 -0.70 9.44
C ALA A 306 -2.30 -1.72 8.47
N ASN A 307 -1.59 -2.79 8.15
CA ASN A 307 -2.10 -3.92 7.37
C ASN A 307 -2.66 -3.58 5.97
N ASN A 308 -2.38 -2.39 5.44
CA ASN A 308 -2.74 -2.06 4.06
C ASN A 308 -1.89 -2.91 3.10
N GLN A 309 -2.52 -3.35 2.00
CA GLN A 309 -1.89 -4.13 0.96
C GLN A 309 -1.78 -3.27 -0.30
N PHE A 310 -0.58 -3.17 -0.85
CA PHE A 310 -0.29 -2.37 -2.04
C PHE A 310 0.06 -3.27 -3.22
N SER A 311 -0.46 -2.99 -4.41
CA SER A 311 -0.08 -3.72 -5.63
C SER A 311 -0.27 -2.91 -6.91
N GLY A 312 0.64 -3.05 -7.89
CA GLY A 312 0.51 -2.34 -9.16
C GLY A 312 0.53 -0.82 -9.02
N LEU A 313 1.24 -0.28 -8.02
CA LEU A 313 1.43 1.16 -7.88
C LEU A 313 2.39 1.70 -8.94
N LEU A 314 2.13 2.92 -9.41
CA LEU A 314 3.02 3.63 -10.34
C LEU A 314 4.03 4.54 -9.63
N GLY A 315 3.75 4.92 -8.37
CA GLY A 315 4.60 5.72 -7.51
C GLY A 315 4.66 5.15 -6.08
N MET A 316 4.72 6.03 -5.08
CA MET A 316 4.95 5.65 -3.68
C MET A 316 3.71 5.05 -3.02
N ALA A 317 3.90 4.04 -2.16
CA ALA A 317 2.81 3.50 -1.36
C ALA A 317 2.36 4.43 -0.23
N ILE A 318 3.28 5.17 0.38
CA ILE A 318 3.01 6.16 1.41
C ILE A 318 3.88 7.37 1.09
N ASP A 319 3.26 8.53 0.93
CA ASP A 319 3.91 9.82 0.65
C ASP A 319 3.46 10.84 1.71
N LEU A 320 4.38 11.20 2.60
CA LEU A 320 4.18 12.25 3.59
C LEU A 320 4.67 13.58 3.02
N ASN A 321 3.83 14.61 3.13
CA ASN A 321 3.94 15.93 2.50
C ASN A 321 3.52 16.02 1.03
N ALA A 322 3.21 14.91 0.36
CA ALA A 322 2.78 14.92 -1.04
C ALA A 322 3.84 15.48 -2.00
N ASP A 323 5.11 15.18 -1.75
CA ASP A 323 6.24 15.68 -2.55
C ASP A 323 6.85 14.62 -3.48
N GLY A 324 6.34 13.38 -3.40
CA GLY A 324 6.81 12.25 -4.20
C GLY A 324 8.23 11.80 -3.84
N GLN A 325 8.73 12.13 -2.65
CA GLN A 325 10.05 11.73 -2.18
C GLN A 325 9.94 10.96 -0.86
N GLN A 326 10.82 9.97 -0.70
CA GLN A 326 10.99 9.34 0.59
C GLN A 326 11.68 10.32 1.53
N ASN A 327 11.04 10.60 2.66
CA ASN A 327 11.58 11.45 3.71
C ASN A 327 12.87 10.84 4.26
N ALA A 328 13.93 11.66 4.29
CA ALA A 328 15.23 11.21 4.75
C ALA A 328 15.25 11.08 6.26
N ASN A 329 15.94 10.05 6.77
CA ASN A 329 16.19 9.98 8.20
C ASN A 329 17.20 11.05 8.65
N ASP A 330 16.81 11.96 9.53
CA ASP A 330 17.66 12.98 10.12
C ASP A 330 17.82 12.84 11.64
N GLU A 331 19.05 13.06 12.13
CA GLU A 331 19.37 12.99 13.55
C GLU A 331 19.22 14.37 14.20
N GLY A 332 18.24 14.50 15.10
CA GLY A 332 18.28 15.51 16.16
C GLY A 332 17.53 16.82 15.90
N ASP A 333 16.65 16.89 14.91
CA ASP A 333 15.59 17.88 14.87
C ASP A 333 14.28 17.32 15.44
N ALA A 334 13.29 18.21 15.55
CA ALA A 334 11.94 17.81 15.88
C ALA A 334 11.22 17.66 14.55
N ASP A 335 10.91 16.42 14.16
CA ASP A 335 10.14 16.14 12.96
C ASP A 335 8.84 16.99 13.01
N THR A 336 8.62 17.86 12.01
CA THR A 336 7.39 18.66 11.88
C THR A 336 6.77 18.49 10.50
N GLY A 337 5.43 18.35 10.43
CA GLY A 337 4.72 18.27 9.16
C GLY A 337 3.67 17.16 9.14
N ALA A 338 3.41 16.61 7.95
CA ALA A 338 2.53 15.46 7.74
C ALA A 338 3.00 14.26 8.56
N ASN A 339 2.19 13.77 9.50
CA ASN A 339 2.60 12.73 10.47
C ASN A 339 3.94 13.04 11.15
N ASN A 340 4.17 14.31 11.44
CA ASN A 340 5.45 14.85 11.89
C ASN A 340 6.63 14.59 10.96
N LEU A 341 6.50 13.88 9.83
CA LEU A 341 7.63 13.35 9.05
C LEU A 341 8.45 12.34 9.83
N LEU A 342 7.74 11.48 10.58
CA LEU A 342 8.35 10.43 11.38
C LEU A 342 9.37 9.63 10.56
N ASN A 343 10.60 9.61 11.06
CA ASN A 343 11.71 8.81 10.54
C ASN A 343 11.32 7.34 10.28
N HIS A 344 11.73 6.79 9.14
CA HIS A 344 11.38 5.42 8.75
C HIS A 344 12.35 4.38 9.34
N PRO A 345 11.92 3.13 9.58
CA PRO A 345 12.81 2.08 10.09
C PRO A 345 13.84 1.65 9.03
N VAL A 346 15.05 1.32 9.47
CA VAL A 346 16.11 0.74 8.62
C VAL A 346 16.39 -0.69 9.06
N ILE A 347 16.12 -1.65 8.18
CA ILE A 347 16.47 -3.05 8.38
C ILE A 347 17.96 -3.22 8.14
N THR A 348 18.72 -3.51 9.20
CA THR A 348 20.17 -3.73 9.10
C THR A 348 20.53 -5.19 8.90
N ARG A 349 19.62 -6.12 9.16
CA ARG A 349 19.83 -7.55 8.94
C ARG A 349 18.50 -8.23 8.62
N ALA A 350 18.47 -9.00 7.53
CA ALA A 350 17.32 -9.82 7.18
C ALA A 350 17.76 -11.25 6.86
N THR A 351 17.38 -12.21 7.70
CA THR A 351 17.61 -13.64 7.47
C THR A 351 16.34 -14.41 7.82
N GLN A 352 16.23 -15.66 7.36
CA GLN A 352 15.09 -16.51 7.72
C GLN A 352 14.94 -16.71 9.23
N GLY A 353 16.04 -16.77 9.98
CA GLY A 353 16.00 -16.96 11.43
C GLY A 353 15.67 -15.68 12.21
N GLN A 354 16.09 -14.52 11.69
CA GLN A 354 16.00 -13.25 12.39
C GLN A 354 16.08 -12.06 11.44
N ILE A 355 15.24 -11.06 11.68
CA ILE A 355 15.28 -9.74 11.04
C ILE A 355 15.46 -8.69 12.13
N SER A 356 16.39 -7.76 11.97
CA SER A 356 16.65 -6.70 12.94
C SER A 356 17.06 -5.39 12.28
N GLY A 357 16.86 -4.30 13.01
CA GLY A 357 17.12 -2.96 12.54
C GLY A 357 16.96 -1.91 13.63
N SER A 358 16.89 -0.65 13.19
CA SER A 358 16.66 0.50 14.06
C SER A 358 15.64 1.45 13.43
N ALA A 359 14.74 2.00 14.24
CA ALA A 359 13.85 3.10 13.89
C ALA A 359 14.38 4.46 14.40
N GLY A 360 15.64 4.52 14.83
CA GLY A 360 16.25 5.76 15.35
C GLY A 360 15.98 5.97 16.85
N ALA A 361 16.84 6.75 17.51
CA ALA A 361 16.80 6.93 18.96
C ALA A 361 15.55 7.69 19.46
N THR A 362 14.92 8.49 18.58
CA THR A 362 13.65 9.19 18.85
C THR A 362 12.47 8.23 18.92
N CYS A 363 12.56 7.06 18.29
CA CYS A 363 11.48 6.09 18.22
C CYS A 363 11.56 5.03 19.33
N ALA A 364 11.71 5.44 20.59
CA ALA A 364 11.69 4.51 21.72
C ALA A 364 10.25 4.11 22.07
N GLY A 365 9.94 2.81 22.03
CA GLY A 365 8.59 2.29 22.29
C GLY A 365 7.63 2.38 21.10
N CYS A 366 8.11 2.83 19.94
CA CYS A 366 7.38 2.77 18.68
C CYS A 366 7.08 1.34 18.24
N THR A 367 6.01 1.18 17.46
CA THR A 367 5.61 -0.08 16.82
C THR A 367 6.17 -0.16 15.40
N VAL A 368 6.95 -1.19 15.10
CA VAL A 368 7.45 -1.49 13.75
C VAL A 368 6.62 -2.61 13.16
N ALA A 369 6.11 -2.40 11.94
CA ALA A 369 5.38 -3.42 11.18
C ALA A 369 6.16 -3.81 9.91
N LEU A 370 6.33 -5.11 9.71
CA LEU A 370 7.07 -5.70 8.60
C LEU A 370 6.12 -6.22 7.52
N TYR A 371 6.47 -5.94 6.27
CA TYR A 371 5.73 -6.35 5.09
C TYR A 371 6.64 -7.14 4.16
N ALA A 372 6.08 -8.14 3.46
CA ALA A 372 6.68 -8.65 2.24
C ALA A 372 6.63 -7.54 1.20
N ALA A 373 7.76 -7.28 0.54
CA ALA A 373 7.89 -6.16 -0.38
C ALA A 373 7.73 -6.60 -1.83
N ASN A 374 7.04 -5.78 -2.63
CA ASN A 374 7.35 -5.71 -4.04
C ASN A 374 8.59 -4.83 -4.19
N HIS A 375 9.65 -5.36 -4.80
CA HIS A 375 10.90 -4.65 -4.93
C HIS A 375 11.18 -4.30 -6.40
N ALA A 376 11.42 -3.01 -6.64
CA ALA A 376 11.83 -2.42 -7.89
C ALA A 376 13.25 -1.82 -7.71
N PRO A 377 14.32 -2.52 -8.11
CA PRO A 377 15.69 -2.10 -7.84
C PRO A 377 15.97 -0.66 -8.28
N GLY A 378 16.27 0.21 -7.31
CA GLY A 378 16.59 1.63 -7.52
C GLY A 378 15.41 2.53 -7.90
N GLY A 379 14.16 2.11 -7.70
CA GLY A 379 12.96 2.88 -8.02
C GLY A 379 12.06 3.19 -6.82
N ALA A 380 11.18 4.19 -6.98
CA ALA A 380 10.14 4.56 -6.00
C ALA A 380 9.01 3.51 -5.87
N GLY A 381 9.08 2.41 -6.64
CA GLY A 381 8.09 1.34 -6.67
C GLY A 381 8.29 0.25 -5.61
N ASP A 382 9.17 0.48 -4.64
CA ASP A 382 9.30 -0.36 -3.45
C ASP A 382 8.12 -0.11 -2.51
N TYR A 383 7.35 -1.15 -2.23
CA TYR A 383 6.21 -1.05 -1.31
C TYR A 383 5.91 -2.35 -0.58
N GLY A 384 5.28 -2.22 0.58
CA GLY A 384 4.77 -3.36 1.34
C GLY A 384 3.57 -3.99 0.64
N ALA A 385 3.76 -5.13 -0.02
CA ALA A 385 2.66 -5.82 -0.70
C ALA A 385 1.71 -6.49 0.28
N THR A 386 2.24 -7.09 1.36
CA THR A 386 1.42 -7.81 2.35
C THR A 386 2.11 -7.80 3.72
N ALA A 387 1.35 -7.54 4.79
CA ALA A 387 1.86 -7.63 6.15
C ALA A 387 2.35 -9.06 6.47
N VAL A 388 3.52 -9.19 7.10
CA VAL A 388 4.07 -10.49 7.49
C VAL A 388 3.40 -10.94 8.79
N ALA A 389 2.88 -12.17 8.82
CA ALA A 389 2.31 -12.74 10.04
C ALA A 389 3.36 -12.80 11.17
N GLY A 390 3.04 -12.20 12.32
CA GLY A 390 3.99 -12.04 13.43
C GLY A 390 5.04 -10.94 13.21
N GLY A 391 4.96 -10.18 12.12
CA GLY A 391 5.87 -9.10 11.75
C GLY A 391 5.61 -7.79 12.48
N THR A 392 5.23 -7.81 13.76
CA THR A 392 5.08 -6.60 14.58
C THR A 392 6.01 -6.66 15.77
N ALA A 393 6.76 -5.59 16.01
CA ALA A 393 7.70 -5.48 17.12
C ALA A 393 7.61 -4.11 17.78
N ILE A 394 7.92 -4.04 19.07
CA ILE A 394 8.10 -2.79 19.80
C ILE A 394 9.59 -2.51 19.91
N THR A 395 9.98 -1.29 19.60
CA THR A 395 11.36 -0.82 19.68
C THR A 395 11.84 -0.70 21.13
N GLY A 396 13.12 -0.98 21.34
CA GLY A 396 13.80 -0.71 22.61
C GLY A 396 14.08 0.78 22.84
N SER A 397 14.76 1.10 23.95
CA SER A 397 15.09 2.50 24.31
C SER A 397 16.04 3.21 23.36
N THR A 398 16.65 2.49 22.40
CA THR A 398 17.53 3.03 21.37
C THR A 398 16.90 2.97 19.97
N GLY A 399 15.60 2.67 19.86
CA GLY A 399 14.91 2.45 18.57
C GLY A 399 15.18 1.09 17.93
N ALA A 400 15.99 0.23 18.55
CA ALA A 400 16.31 -1.09 18.00
C ALA A 400 15.09 -2.02 18.01
N PHE A 401 14.89 -2.77 16.93
CA PHE A 401 13.83 -3.77 16.80
C PHE A 401 14.36 -5.11 16.29
N GLN A 402 13.62 -6.18 16.57
CA GLN A 402 13.94 -7.53 16.14
C GLN A 402 12.66 -8.35 15.93
N PHE A 403 12.70 -9.21 14.91
CA PHE A 403 11.72 -10.25 14.64
C PHE A 403 12.43 -11.59 14.55
N ASP A 404 11.87 -12.63 15.18
CA ASP A 404 12.44 -13.97 15.20
C ASP A 404 11.50 -14.99 14.58
N GLY A 405 12.04 -15.92 13.79
CA GLY A 405 11.29 -17.07 13.28
C GLY A 405 10.10 -16.74 12.38
N LEU A 406 10.18 -15.65 11.61
CA LEU A 406 9.13 -15.25 10.68
C LEU A 406 8.99 -16.27 9.52
N PRO A 407 7.79 -16.44 8.94
CA PRO A 407 7.53 -17.37 7.85
C PRO A 407 8.03 -16.82 6.50
N LEU A 408 9.31 -16.44 6.44
CA LEU A 408 9.98 -15.89 5.26
C LEU A 408 10.99 -16.90 4.71
N SER A 409 11.25 -16.81 3.41
CA SER A 409 12.18 -17.65 2.68
C SER A 409 13.33 -16.82 2.13
N PRO A 410 14.55 -17.38 2.06
CA PRO A 410 15.67 -16.71 1.40
C PRO A 410 15.30 -16.26 -0.01
N GLY A 411 15.68 -15.03 -0.35
CA GLY A 411 15.39 -14.37 -1.62
C GLY A 411 14.12 -13.53 -1.66
N GLN A 412 13.23 -13.62 -0.66
CA GLN A 412 12.13 -12.68 -0.51
C GLN A 412 12.65 -11.29 -0.13
N TRP A 413 11.90 -10.26 -0.49
CA TRP A 413 12.15 -8.88 -0.04
C TRP A 413 11.19 -8.52 1.08
N VAL A 414 11.68 -7.78 2.05
CA VAL A 414 10.88 -7.23 3.14
C VAL A 414 11.09 -5.74 3.26
N ILE A 415 10.10 -5.04 3.80
CA ILE A 415 10.12 -3.60 4.03
C ILE A 415 9.35 -3.31 5.31
N ALA A 416 9.65 -2.21 5.98
CA ALA A 416 9.03 -1.87 7.26
C ALA A 416 8.61 -0.40 7.31
N LEU A 417 7.61 -0.15 8.14
CA LEU A 417 7.21 1.19 8.59
C LEU A 417 7.19 1.22 10.12
N VAL A 418 7.20 2.41 10.70
CA VAL A 418 7.12 2.61 12.16
C VAL A 418 5.98 3.54 12.51
N THR A 419 5.32 3.28 13.64
CA THR A 419 4.29 4.14 14.23
C THR A 419 4.68 4.53 15.64
N ASP A 420 4.65 5.83 15.94
CA ASP A 420 4.97 6.37 17.27
C ASP A 420 3.80 6.23 18.26
N GLY A 421 4.00 6.70 19.49
CA GLY A 421 2.98 6.65 20.55
C GLY A 421 1.81 7.62 20.35
N ASP A 422 1.96 8.62 19.49
CA ASP A 422 0.93 9.62 19.15
C ASP A 422 0.11 9.20 17.91
N GLY A 423 0.48 8.09 17.29
CA GLY A 423 -0.18 7.52 16.12
C GLY A 423 0.37 8.01 14.78
N ASN A 424 1.48 8.74 14.75
CA ASN A 424 2.10 9.09 13.46
C ASN A 424 2.76 7.84 12.87
N THR A 425 2.45 7.51 11.63
CA THR A 425 3.15 6.46 10.88
C THR A 425 4.10 7.06 9.85
N SER A 426 5.32 6.51 9.78
CA SER A 426 6.33 6.85 8.78
C SER A 426 5.95 6.37 7.38
N GLU A 427 6.70 6.81 6.38
CA GLU A 427 6.76 6.09 5.10
C GLU A 427 7.43 4.73 5.28
N PHE A 428 7.39 3.91 4.23
CA PHE A 428 8.21 2.70 4.21
C PHE A 428 9.69 3.07 4.18
N GLY A 429 10.53 2.35 4.93
CA GLY A 429 11.98 2.43 4.81
C GLY A 429 12.52 1.65 3.60
N PRO A 430 13.84 1.61 3.39
CA PRO A 430 14.45 0.78 2.35
C PRO A 430 14.10 -0.70 2.51
N SER A 431 13.83 -1.38 1.40
CA SER A 431 13.61 -2.83 1.41
C SER A 431 14.92 -3.59 1.65
N ALA A 432 14.80 -4.78 2.24
CA ALA A 432 15.91 -5.67 2.52
C ALA A 432 15.60 -7.08 2.00
N ARG A 433 16.58 -7.68 1.33
CA ARG A 433 16.47 -9.06 0.86
C ARG A 433 16.74 -10.03 2.02
N VAL A 434 15.85 -11.00 2.21
CA VAL A 434 16.01 -12.07 3.20
C VAL A 434 17.13 -13.00 2.74
N GLY A 435 18.23 -13.01 3.49
CA GLY A 435 19.37 -13.88 3.26
C GLY A 435 19.18 -15.30 3.79
N ALA A 436 20.02 -16.22 3.31
CA ALA A 436 20.12 -17.57 3.85
C ALA A 436 20.89 -17.60 5.17
N GLY A 437 21.53 -16.49 5.55
CA GLY A 437 22.35 -16.34 6.76
C GLY A 437 23.77 -16.86 6.63
N VAL A 438 24.13 -17.43 5.47
CA VAL A 438 25.47 -17.97 5.17
C VAL A 438 25.81 -17.79 3.69
N VAL A 439 26.99 -17.22 3.41
CA VAL A 439 27.63 -17.26 2.09
C VAL A 439 28.84 -18.18 2.19
N GLN A 440 28.88 -19.20 1.33
CA GLN A 440 30.02 -20.11 1.21
C GLN A 440 30.85 -19.73 -0.01
N CYS A 441 32.01 -19.13 0.23
CA CYS A 441 32.97 -18.84 -0.84
C CYS A 441 33.99 -19.96 -0.94
N ALA A 442 34.22 -20.44 -2.17
CA ALA A 442 35.27 -21.39 -2.48
C ALA A 442 36.18 -20.80 -3.56
N ASN A 443 37.44 -21.21 -3.55
CA ASN A 443 38.35 -20.84 -4.63
C ASN A 443 37.81 -21.39 -5.96
N PRO A 444 37.60 -20.54 -6.99
CA PRO A 444 37.11 -21.03 -8.28
C PRO A 444 38.19 -21.91 -8.94
N ALA A 445 37.75 -22.84 -9.79
CA ALA A 445 38.68 -23.51 -10.68
C ALA A 445 39.23 -22.50 -11.69
N LEU A 446 40.54 -22.55 -11.96
CA LEU A 446 41.15 -21.73 -12.99
C LEU A 446 41.13 -22.48 -14.31
N HIS A 447 40.74 -21.81 -15.38
CA HIS A 447 40.79 -22.33 -16.74
C HIS A 447 42.07 -21.88 -17.47
N PRO A 448 42.52 -22.59 -18.51
CA PRO A 448 43.63 -22.11 -19.33
C PRO A 448 43.38 -20.67 -19.83
N GLY A 449 44.41 -19.84 -19.77
CA GLY A 449 44.35 -18.41 -20.09
C GLY A 449 44.16 -17.51 -18.88
N TRP A 450 43.61 -16.31 -19.11
CA TRP A 450 43.35 -15.32 -18.07
C TRP A 450 42.10 -15.69 -17.27
N ASN A 451 42.16 -15.48 -15.95
CA ASN A 451 41.05 -15.65 -15.02
C ASN A 451 41.09 -14.47 -14.05
N GLN A 452 39.91 -13.97 -13.67
CA GLN A 452 39.76 -13.00 -12.60
C GLN A 452 39.07 -13.73 -11.44
N ALA A 453 39.74 -13.86 -10.30
CA ALA A 453 39.31 -14.73 -9.22
C ALA A 453 39.65 -14.19 -7.82
N GLY A 454 38.73 -14.38 -6.88
CA GLY A 454 38.95 -14.09 -5.48
C GLY A 454 39.76 -15.19 -4.82
N TYR A 455 40.60 -14.84 -3.84
CA TYR A 455 41.26 -15.83 -2.99
C TYR A 455 40.49 -16.03 -1.68
N PHE A 456 40.09 -17.27 -1.39
CA PHE A 456 39.24 -17.65 -0.26
C PHE A 456 39.93 -18.64 0.70
N GLY A 457 41.25 -18.54 0.84
CA GLY A 457 41.98 -19.34 1.84
C GLY A 457 41.67 -18.92 3.27
N SER A 458 41.95 -19.80 4.25
CA SER A 458 41.80 -19.50 5.68
C SER A 458 42.87 -18.54 6.23
N GLY A 459 43.87 -18.17 5.43
CA GLY A 459 44.94 -17.25 5.79
C GLY A 459 45.74 -16.84 4.56
N THR A 460 46.69 -15.93 4.75
CA THR A 460 47.58 -15.46 3.68
C THR A 460 48.40 -16.61 3.09
N LEU A 461 48.45 -16.69 1.76
CA LEU A 461 49.22 -17.69 1.02
C LEU A 461 50.49 -17.10 0.43
N THR A 462 51.64 -17.70 0.73
CA THR A 462 52.92 -17.35 0.07
C THR A 462 52.98 -17.98 -1.32
N LEU A 463 53.07 -17.15 -2.37
CA LEU A 463 52.95 -17.60 -3.76
C LEU A 463 54.06 -18.57 -4.20
N GLY A 464 55.29 -18.39 -3.71
CA GLY A 464 56.42 -19.26 -4.05
C GLY A 464 56.27 -20.70 -3.58
N ASP A 465 55.50 -20.91 -2.51
CA ASP A 465 55.29 -22.24 -1.91
C ASP A 465 54.10 -22.96 -2.58
N ALA A 466 53.05 -22.21 -2.92
CA ALA A 466 51.83 -22.76 -3.53
C ALA A 466 51.92 -22.92 -5.05
N TYR A 467 52.67 -22.06 -5.72
CA TYR A 467 52.84 -22.05 -7.18
C TYR A 467 54.33 -22.15 -7.51
N PRO A 468 54.90 -23.37 -7.59
CA PRO A 468 56.34 -23.56 -7.74
C PRO A 468 56.85 -23.04 -9.10
N ALA A 469 58.06 -22.49 -9.08
CA ALA A 469 58.71 -21.96 -10.27
C ALA A 469 58.96 -23.06 -11.32
N ASN A 470 58.80 -22.72 -12.61
CA ASN A 470 59.17 -23.55 -13.76
C ASN A 470 58.50 -24.94 -13.89
N GLY A 471 57.32 -25.15 -13.29
CA GLY A 471 56.55 -26.39 -13.48
C GLY A 471 55.08 -26.33 -13.03
N GLY A 472 54.60 -25.19 -12.53
CA GLY A 472 53.22 -24.99 -12.11
C GLY A 472 52.25 -24.72 -13.25
N GLN A 473 50.97 -24.97 -13.00
CA GLN A 473 49.86 -24.70 -13.92
C GLN A 473 49.48 -23.21 -13.98
N VAL A 474 50.08 -22.36 -13.15
CA VAL A 474 49.90 -20.89 -13.13
C VAL A 474 51.22 -20.22 -13.51
N ALA A 475 51.20 -19.38 -14.55
CA ALA A 475 52.41 -18.73 -15.08
C ALA A 475 52.63 -17.32 -14.50
N SER A 476 51.56 -16.57 -14.25
CA SER A 476 51.64 -15.26 -13.60
C SER A 476 50.38 -14.94 -12.80
N ILE A 477 50.55 -14.07 -11.81
CA ILE A 477 49.47 -13.57 -10.94
C ILE A 477 49.64 -12.06 -10.80
N HIS A 478 48.54 -11.32 -10.89
CA HIS A 478 48.54 -9.86 -10.77
C HIS A 478 47.46 -9.39 -9.79
N HIS A 479 47.74 -8.32 -9.05
CA HIS A 479 46.81 -7.66 -8.13
C HIS A 479 46.76 -6.16 -8.48
N LEU A 480 45.57 -5.65 -8.77
CA LEU A 480 45.37 -4.24 -9.08
C LEU A 480 45.58 -3.41 -7.80
N THR A 481 46.32 -2.31 -7.91
CA THR A 481 46.38 -1.33 -6.82
C THR A 481 45.17 -0.41 -6.90
N ASP A 482 44.30 -0.46 -5.89
CA ASP A 482 43.04 0.29 -5.82
C ASP A 482 43.21 1.78 -6.13
N GLY A 483 42.27 2.31 -6.90
CA GLY A 483 42.24 3.69 -7.37
C GLY A 483 43.26 4.01 -8.48
N THR A 484 43.99 3.00 -8.96
CA THR A 484 45.03 3.18 -9.99
C THR A 484 44.83 2.22 -11.17
N ALA A 485 45.67 2.37 -12.21
CA ALA A 485 45.79 1.39 -13.29
C ALA A 485 47.06 0.51 -13.15
N SER A 486 47.67 0.48 -11.97
CA SER A 486 48.94 -0.22 -11.72
C SER A 486 48.72 -1.58 -11.09
N PHE A 487 49.55 -2.56 -11.48
CA PHE A 487 49.49 -3.91 -10.95
C PHE A 487 50.76 -4.28 -10.19
N THR A 488 50.60 -4.96 -9.05
CA THR A 488 51.68 -5.78 -8.51
C THR A 488 51.62 -7.16 -9.17
N SER A 489 52.78 -7.79 -9.38
CA SER A 489 52.88 -8.98 -10.25
C SER A 489 53.79 -10.04 -9.66
N TRP A 490 53.44 -11.30 -9.89
CA TRP A 490 54.24 -12.48 -9.63
C TRP A 490 54.38 -13.31 -10.90
N TYR A 491 55.56 -13.86 -11.15
CA TYR A 491 55.86 -14.65 -12.35
C TYR A 491 56.50 -15.98 -11.98
N ALA A 492 55.98 -17.10 -12.48
CA ALA A 492 56.51 -18.43 -12.16
C ALA A 492 57.92 -18.65 -12.73
N SER A 493 58.25 -18.06 -13.88
CA SER A 493 59.50 -18.32 -14.63
C SER A 493 60.70 -17.49 -14.19
N THR A 494 60.48 -16.38 -13.49
CA THR A 494 61.56 -15.45 -13.08
C THR A 494 61.24 -14.76 -11.76
N THR A 495 62.27 -14.43 -10.99
CA THR A 495 62.16 -13.58 -9.79
C THR A 495 62.32 -12.09 -10.12
N ALA A 496 62.95 -11.75 -11.24
CA ALA A 496 63.09 -10.37 -11.68
C ALA A 496 61.71 -9.78 -12.02
N GLY A 497 61.40 -8.62 -11.44
CA GLY A 497 60.13 -7.93 -11.67
C GLY A 497 58.96 -8.43 -10.81
N ARG A 498 59.16 -9.39 -9.89
CA ARG A 498 58.14 -9.74 -8.90
C ARG A 498 57.96 -8.58 -7.91
N THR A 499 56.71 -8.15 -7.74
CA THR A 499 56.28 -7.15 -6.75
C THR A 499 55.12 -7.67 -5.89
N LEU A 500 54.53 -8.82 -6.25
CA LEU A 500 53.54 -9.56 -5.47
C LEU A 500 54.16 -10.84 -4.91
N TYR A 501 53.92 -11.12 -3.63
CA TYR A 501 54.52 -12.27 -2.94
C TYR A 501 53.50 -13.14 -2.20
N THR A 502 52.32 -12.59 -1.90
CA THR A 502 51.30 -13.25 -1.10
C THR A 502 49.91 -13.05 -1.70
N LEU A 503 49.00 -13.98 -1.44
CA LEU A 503 47.56 -13.80 -1.63
C LEU A 503 46.89 -13.64 -0.28
N SER A 504 46.14 -12.57 -0.09
CA SER A 504 45.31 -12.32 1.09
C SER A 504 43.88 -12.80 0.86
N PRO A 505 43.25 -13.46 1.85
CA PRO A 505 41.84 -13.84 1.75
C PRO A 505 40.93 -12.63 1.51
N GLY A 506 39.92 -12.80 0.65
CA GLY A 506 38.94 -11.76 0.30
C GLY A 506 39.38 -10.78 -0.79
N GLU A 507 40.61 -10.89 -1.29
CA GLU A 507 41.14 -10.04 -2.35
C GLU A 507 40.94 -10.64 -3.75
N ALA A 508 40.86 -9.77 -4.76
CA ALA A 508 40.70 -10.10 -6.16
C ALA A 508 42.05 -10.17 -6.90
N TYR A 509 42.27 -11.20 -7.72
CA TYR A 509 43.51 -11.36 -8.48
C TYR A 509 43.26 -11.79 -9.92
N TRP A 510 44.19 -11.43 -10.79
CA TRP A 510 44.30 -11.99 -12.14
C TRP A 510 45.28 -13.13 -12.18
N PHE A 511 44.82 -14.29 -12.64
CA PHE A 511 45.67 -15.46 -12.86
C PHE A 511 45.80 -15.73 -14.35
N PHE A 512 47.03 -15.91 -14.83
CA PHE A 512 47.28 -16.54 -16.12
C PHE A 512 47.67 -18.00 -15.92
N ALA A 513 46.74 -18.92 -16.21
CA ALA A 513 46.96 -20.35 -16.06
C ALA A 513 47.33 -21.00 -17.40
N SER A 514 48.38 -21.81 -17.40
CA SER A 514 48.81 -22.58 -18.57
C SER A 514 48.00 -23.87 -18.77
N ALA A 515 47.33 -24.34 -17.71
CA ALA A 515 46.43 -25.49 -17.71
C ALA A 515 45.34 -25.29 -16.65
N ALA A 516 44.31 -26.13 -16.67
CA ALA A 516 43.24 -26.07 -15.67
C ALA A 516 43.77 -26.38 -14.26
N VAL A 517 43.36 -25.59 -13.26
CA VAL A 517 43.75 -25.74 -11.84
C VAL A 517 42.49 -25.93 -11.01
N GLY A 518 42.44 -27.00 -10.22
CA GLY A 518 41.32 -27.23 -9.31
C GLY A 518 41.29 -26.21 -8.18
N GLY A 519 40.10 -25.68 -7.88
CA GLY A 519 39.87 -24.88 -6.68
C GLY A 519 39.97 -25.75 -5.42
N SER A 520 40.71 -25.30 -4.41
CA SER A 520 40.73 -25.95 -3.10
C SER A 520 40.70 -24.91 -1.99
N GLY A 521 40.02 -25.22 -0.89
CA GLY A 521 39.75 -24.28 0.20
C GLY A 521 38.49 -23.45 -0.01
N GLY A 522 38.16 -22.68 1.02
CA GLY A 522 36.97 -21.85 1.10
C GLY A 522 36.74 -21.39 2.53
N PHE A 523 35.86 -20.41 2.70
CA PHE A 523 35.38 -20.00 4.01
C PHE A 523 33.86 -19.78 3.97
N THR A 524 33.24 -19.77 5.14
CA THR A 524 31.85 -19.39 5.31
C THR A 524 31.79 -18.04 6.01
N LEU A 525 30.99 -17.13 5.46
CA LEU A 525 30.66 -15.87 6.12
C LEU A 525 29.21 -15.84 6.53
N THR A 526 28.98 -15.27 7.70
CA THR A 526 27.65 -15.02 8.27
C THR A 526 27.32 -13.52 8.32
N VAL A 527 28.27 -12.66 7.96
CA VAL A 527 28.13 -11.21 7.90
C VAL A 527 28.78 -10.69 6.61
N PRO A 528 28.18 -9.67 5.97
CA PRO A 528 28.83 -8.99 4.86
C PRO A 528 30.08 -8.29 5.39
N VAL A 529 31.09 -8.19 4.53
CA VAL A 529 32.35 -7.49 4.85
C VAL A 529 32.34 -6.19 4.05
N PRO A 530 32.29 -5.01 4.71
CA PRO A 530 32.42 -3.75 4.02
C PRO A 530 33.73 -3.68 3.24
N VAL A 531 33.67 -3.25 1.98
CA VAL A 531 34.83 -3.15 1.10
C VAL A 531 35.16 -1.67 0.90
N PRO A 532 36.28 -1.16 1.43
CA PRO A 532 36.72 0.19 1.12
C PRO A 532 37.14 0.26 -0.35
N LEU A 533 36.66 1.28 -1.07
CA LEU A 533 36.95 1.51 -2.47
C LEU A 533 37.56 2.91 -2.65
N LYS A 534 38.48 3.05 -3.60
CA LYS A 534 39.19 4.29 -3.91
C LYS A 534 38.66 4.95 -5.18
N ALA A 535 38.76 6.27 -5.25
CA ALA A 535 38.51 6.98 -6.50
C ALA A 535 39.38 6.40 -7.63
N GLY A 536 38.79 6.08 -8.78
CA GLY A 536 39.43 5.36 -9.88
C GLY A 536 39.02 3.88 -9.96
N TRP A 537 39.88 3.05 -10.57
CA TRP A 537 39.60 1.63 -10.77
C TRP A 537 39.89 0.80 -9.52
N ASN A 538 38.95 -0.07 -9.15
CA ASN A 538 39.09 -1.03 -8.06
C ASN A 538 38.75 -2.42 -8.58
N GLU A 539 39.39 -3.44 -8.01
CA GLU A 539 39.02 -4.84 -8.18
C GLU A 539 38.68 -5.43 -6.83
N PHE A 540 37.47 -5.95 -6.70
CA PHE A 540 37.02 -6.45 -5.41
C PHE A 540 36.25 -7.74 -5.58
N VAL A 541 36.27 -8.54 -4.52
CA VAL A 541 35.37 -9.66 -4.36
C VAL A 541 34.07 -9.14 -3.78
N TYR A 542 32.95 -9.46 -4.41
CA TYR A 542 31.64 -9.17 -3.85
C TYR A 542 31.29 -10.17 -2.74
N ILE A 543 31.38 -9.69 -1.50
CA ILE A 543 31.17 -10.49 -0.29
C ILE A 543 29.82 -10.14 0.35
N GLY A 544 28.75 -10.45 -0.38
CA GLY A 544 27.36 -10.30 0.04
C GLY A 544 26.48 -11.39 -0.56
N ALA A 545 25.18 -11.36 -0.28
CA ALA A 545 24.22 -12.23 -0.97
C ALA A 545 24.13 -11.87 -2.46
N THR A 546 23.96 -12.86 -3.34
CA THR A 546 23.68 -12.59 -4.76
C THR A 546 22.46 -11.69 -4.90
N ALA A 547 22.60 -10.57 -5.62
CA ALA A 547 21.58 -9.52 -5.76
C ALA A 547 21.68 -8.80 -7.10
N ASP A 548 20.65 -8.02 -7.50
CA ASP A 548 20.76 -7.10 -8.65
C ASP A 548 21.93 -6.13 -8.40
N VAL A 549 22.64 -5.76 -9.48
CA VAL A 549 23.81 -4.87 -9.37
C VAL A 549 23.47 -3.54 -8.69
N ARG A 550 22.25 -3.02 -8.88
CA ARG A 550 21.81 -1.77 -8.22
C ARG A 550 21.72 -1.93 -6.71
N ASP A 551 21.17 -3.04 -6.24
CA ASP A 551 21.03 -3.32 -4.81
C ASP A 551 22.38 -3.63 -4.19
N ALA A 552 23.19 -4.43 -4.89
CA ALA A 552 24.53 -4.79 -4.47
C ALA A 552 25.42 -3.55 -4.30
N LEU A 553 25.25 -2.52 -5.13
CA LEU A 553 26.02 -1.27 -5.12
C LEU A 553 25.27 -0.08 -4.50
N ALA A 554 24.14 -0.29 -3.82
CA ALA A 554 23.29 0.79 -3.31
C ALA A 554 24.06 1.76 -2.39
N SER A 555 24.96 1.24 -1.56
CA SER A 555 25.82 2.03 -0.64
C SER A 555 26.83 2.94 -1.34
N VAL A 556 27.05 2.76 -2.65
CA VAL A 556 27.93 3.59 -3.48
C VAL A 556 27.18 4.17 -4.69
N ALA A 557 25.84 4.17 -4.67
CA ALA A 557 25.02 4.69 -5.75
C ALA A 557 25.40 6.14 -6.09
N GLY A 558 25.46 6.45 -7.39
CA GLY A 558 25.89 7.77 -7.89
C GLY A 558 27.40 8.05 -7.81
N ARG A 559 28.21 7.16 -7.20
CA ARG A 559 29.67 7.34 -7.04
C ARG A 559 30.49 6.47 -7.96
N TYR A 560 29.88 5.81 -8.94
CA TYR A 560 30.56 4.96 -9.91
C TYR A 560 30.05 5.23 -11.32
N THR A 561 30.94 5.07 -12.30
CA THR A 561 30.64 5.31 -13.73
C THR A 561 30.69 4.05 -14.56
N ALA A 562 31.24 2.96 -14.02
CA ALA A 562 31.31 1.71 -14.75
C ALA A 562 31.50 0.51 -13.82
N VAL A 563 30.79 -0.58 -14.12
CA VAL A 563 30.93 -1.89 -13.48
C VAL A 563 31.14 -2.95 -14.55
N TYR A 564 32.17 -3.77 -14.34
CA TYR A 564 32.54 -4.87 -15.22
C TYR A 564 32.77 -6.15 -14.41
N ARG A 565 32.62 -7.29 -15.08
CA ARG A 565 33.17 -8.56 -14.61
C ARG A 565 33.87 -9.27 -15.76
N PHE A 566 34.93 -10.00 -15.45
CA PHE A 566 35.59 -10.85 -16.41
C PHE A 566 35.20 -12.31 -16.18
N SER A 567 34.76 -12.99 -17.24
CA SER A 567 34.37 -14.39 -17.19
C SER A 567 35.30 -15.21 -18.09
N ASN A 568 35.84 -16.30 -17.55
CA ASN A 568 36.47 -17.38 -18.32
C ASN A 568 35.81 -18.70 -17.91
N ASP A 569 34.97 -19.25 -18.77
CA ASP A 569 34.24 -20.51 -18.54
C ASP A 569 34.96 -21.74 -19.12
N GLY A 570 36.22 -21.57 -19.54
CA GLY A 570 37.01 -22.59 -20.23
C GLY A 570 36.74 -22.69 -21.73
N THR A 571 35.73 -22.01 -22.26
CA THR A 571 35.47 -21.91 -23.71
C THR A 571 35.86 -20.54 -24.26
N ALA A 572 35.59 -19.47 -23.52
CA ALA A 572 35.94 -18.12 -23.92
C ALA A 572 36.21 -17.22 -22.70
N ALA A 573 37.27 -16.41 -22.82
CA ALA A 573 37.56 -15.29 -21.94
C ALA A 573 36.89 -14.03 -22.48
N ARG A 574 36.03 -13.38 -21.70
CA ARG A 574 35.35 -12.15 -22.12
C ARG A 574 35.08 -11.19 -20.97
N TRP A 575 35.14 -9.92 -21.30
CA TRP A 575 34.60 -8.85 -20.46
C TRP A 575 33.09 -8.77 -20.62
N GLN A 576 32.41 -8.59 -19.49
CA GLN A 576 30.98 -8.33 -19.42
C GLN A 576 30.81 -6.96 -18.73
N ALA A 577 30.05 -6.08 -19.36
CA ALA A 577 29.79 -4.73 -18.87
C ALA A 577 28.36 -4.64 -18.32
N TRP A 578 28.21 -3.99 -17.17
CA TRP A 578 26.92 -3.50 -16.71
C TRP A 578 26.78 -2.00 -17.00
N GLY A 579 27.88 -1.24 -16.88
CA GLY A 579 27.91 0.20 -17.11
C GLY A 579 27.66 0.99 -15.82
N ASP A 580 26.80 1.99 -15.87
CA ASP A 580 26.32 2.78 -14.74
C ASP A 580 24.80 2.63 -14.54
N ALA A 581 24.26 3.27 -13.50
CA ALA A 581 22.83 3.22 -13.18
C ALA A 581 21.91 3.74 -14.31
N THR A 582 22.45 4.52 -15.25
CA THR A 582 21.72 5.09 -16.39
C THR A 582 21.80 4.21 -17.64
N THR A 583 22.66 3.18 -17.64
CA THR A 583 22.87 2.30 -18.79
C THR A 583 21.61 1.47 -19.05
N PRO A 584 21.00 1.51 -20.26
CA PRO A 584 19.78 0.77 -20.56
C PRO A 584 19.93 -0.75 -20.40
N ASP A 585 18.89 -1.42 -19.92
CA ASP A 585 18.93 -2.85 -19.59
C ASP A 585 19.35 -3.74 -20.77
N TYR A 586 18.94 -3.41 -22.00
CA TYR A 586 19.29 -4.19 -23.19
C TYR A 586 20.79 -4.16 -23.56
N VAL A 587 21.58 -3.28 -22.94
CA VAL A 587 23.03 -3.17 -23.15
C VAL A 587 23.82 -3.95 -22.08
N ARG A 588 23.17 -4.33 -20.97
CA ARG A 588 23.83 -4.96 -19.82
C ARG A 588 24.14 -6.43 -20.10
N ALA A 589 25.40 -6.83 -19.91
CA ALA A 589 25.85 -8.20 -20.13
C ALA A 589 25.63 -9.14 -18.94
N PHE A 590 25.24 -8.59 -17.79
CA PHE A 590 24.81 -9.29 -16.58
C PHE A 590 23.89 -8.35 -15.78
N THR A 591 23.06 -8.89 -14.90
CA THR A 591 22.14 -8.11 -14.05
C THR A 591 22.34 -8.36 -12.56
N GLU A 592 23.09 -9.39 -12.19
CA GLU A 592 23.33 -9.78 -10.80
C GLU A 592 24.82 -9.69 -10.43
N MET A 593 25.09 -9.25 -9.20
CA MET A 593 26.36 -9.48 -8.52
C MET A 593 26.28 -10.80 -7.75
N GLU A 594 27.01 -11.80 -8.21
CA GLU A 594 27.08 -13.13 -7.61
C GLU A 594 27.93 -13.10 -6.35
N ALA A 595 27.43 -13.71 -5.28
CA ALA A 595 28.21 -13.93 -4.06
C ALA A 595 29.56 -14.56 -4.41
N CYS A 596 30.64 -14.02 -3.84
CA CYS A 596 32.02 -14.46 -4.08
C CYS A 596 32.54 -14.21 -5.51
N GLY A 597 31.77 -13.51 -6.37
CA GLY A 597 32.21 -13.08 -7.69
C GLY A 597 33.21 -11.92 -7.60
N VAL A 598 34.05 -11.77 -8.62
CA VAL A 598 34.99 -10.65 -8.74
C VAL A 598 34.48 -9.62 -9.74
N TYR A 599 34.58 -8.36 -9.36
CA TYR A 599 34.08 -7.23 -10.14
C TYR A 599 35.15 -6.13 -10.21
N SER A 600 35.16 -5.44 -11.35
CA SER A 600 35.93 -4.22 -11.54
C SER A 600 34.98 -3.02 -11.56
N VAL A 601 35.22 -2.02 -10.72
CA VAL A 601 34.39 -0.82 -10.62
C VAL A 601 35.23 0.44 -10.72
N HIS A 602 34.74 1.43 -11.46
CA HIS A 602 35.36 2.75 -11.53
C HIS A 602 34.57 3.75 -10.67
N LEU A 603 35.16 4.19 -9.55
CA LEU A 603 34.56 5.20 -8.68
C LEU A 603 34.98 6.63 -9.03
N THR A 604 34.08 7.57 -8.82
CA THR A 604 34.35 9.02 -8.96
C THR A 604 35.00 9.60 -7.70
N GLU A 605 34.79 8.98 -6.54
CA GLU A 605 35.34 9.36 -5.24
C GLU A 605 35.54 8.14 -4.34
N ASP A 606 36.28 8.30 -3.23
CA ASP A 606 36.44 7.25 -2.23
C ASP A 606 35.07 6.89 -1.62
N ALA A 607 34.81 5.60 -1.43
CA ALA A 607 33.57 5.12 -0.84
C ALA A 607 33.77 3.80 -0.08
N THR A 608 32.73 3.33 0.61
CA THR A 608 32.73 2.00 1.22
C THR A 608 31.50 1.25 0.75
N LEU A 609 31.74 0.16 0.03
CA LEU A 609 30.69 -0.76 -0.38
C LEU A 609 30.26 -1.59 0.83
N THR A 610 28.97 -1.53 1.15
CA THR A 610 28.31 -2.36 2.17
C THR A 610 27.30 -3.26 1.46
N PRO A 611 27.65 -4.54 1.18
CA PRO A 611 26.78 -5.46 0.48
C PRO A 611 25.52 -5.85 1.28
N PRO A 612 24.42 -6.23 0.61
CA PRO A 612 23.31 -6.96 1.22
C PRO A 612 23.78 -8.16 2.05
N HIS A 613 23.13 -8.37 3.20
CA HIS A 613 23.47 -9.45 4.12
C HIS A 613 23.28 -10.86 3.48
N PRO A 614 24.23 -11.80 3.70
CA PRO A 614 24.16 -13.21 3.32
C PRO A 614 22.88 -13.96 3.68
#